data_AF-N6ZVU9-F1
#
_entry.id   AF-N6ZVU9-F1
#
_cell.length_a   1.000
_cell.length_b   1.000
_cell.length_c   1.000
_cell.angle_alpha   90.00
_cell.angle_beta   90.00
_cell.angle_gamma   90.00
#
_symmetry.space_group_name_H-M   'P 1'
#
loop_
_entity.id
_entity.type
_entity.pdbx_description
1 polymer ?
#
loop_
_entity_poly.entity_id
_entity_poly.type
_entity_poly.pdbx_seq_one_letter_code
_entity_poly.pdbx_strand_id
1 'polypeptide(L)' 'MANGSAKLTLLSGANKQDVELKPAGDRLEAKGSFKVGAGTKLVAVVTLPGKPSTTARFTLK' A
#
# COMPACT_ATOMS: atom_id res chain seq x y z
N MET A 1 -7.12 -15.05 -12.97
CA MET A 1 -6.13 -14.82 -11.90
C MET A 1 -6.00 -13.31 -11.76
N ALA A 2 -6.19 -12.75 -10.56
CA ALA A 2 -6.10 -11.31 -10.37
C ALA A 2 -4.62 -10.94 -10.19
N ASN A 3 -3.96 -10.52 -11.28
CA ASN A 3 -2.51 -10.27 -11.32
C ASN A 3 -2.16 -8.84 -10.86
N GLY A 4 -2.97 -8.26 -9.97
CA GLY A 4 -2.73 -6.90 -9.49
C GLY A 4 -1.50 -6.86 -8.59
N SER A 5 -0.70 -5.80 -8.67
CA SER A 5 0.35 -5.52 -7.70
C SER A 5 0.12 -4.14 -7.11
N ALA A 6 0.61 -3.90 -5.91
CA ALA A 6 0.59 -2.56 -5.37
C ALA A 6 1.83 -2.26 -4.52
N LYS A 7 2.13 -0.98 -4.39
CA LYS A 7 3.18 -0.48 -3.51
C LYS A 7 2.54 0.44 -2.49
N LEU A 8 2.67 0.08 -1.22
CA LEU A 8 2.20 0.87 -0.10
C LEU A 8 3.39 1.57 0.55
N THR A 9 3.39 2.89 0.49
CA THR A 9 4.35 3.73 1.21
C THR A 9 3.69 4.27 2.47
N LEU A 10 4.26 3.97 3.62
CA LEU A 10 3.87 4.51 4.91
C LEU A 10 4.84 5.63 5.29
N LEU A 11 4.29 6.76 5.71
CA LEU A 11 5.01 7.95 6.13
C LEU A 11 4.56 8.30 7.55
N SER A 12 5.43 8.08 8.53
CA SER A 12 5.17 8.34 9.94
C SER A 12 6.23 9.29 10.50
N GLY A 13 5.90 10.59 10.58
CA GLY A 13 6.87 11.63 10.92
C GLY A 13 8.02 11.67 9.90
N ALA A 14 9.25 11.40 10.37
CA ALA A 14 10.45 11.29 9.52
C ALA A 14 10.68 9.87 8.96
N ASN A 15 9.88 8.88 9.36
CA ASN A 15 10.04 7.51 8.91
C ASN A 15 9.24 7.26 7.62
N LYS A 16 9.93 6.70 6.62
CA LYS A 16 9.34 6.21 5.38
C LYS A 16 9.53 4.70 5.30
N GLN A 17 8.44 3.97 5.09
CA GLN A 17 8.46 2.52 4.91
C GLN A 17 7.74 2.18 3.61
N ASP A 18 8.48 1.64 2.63
CA ASP A 18 7.92 1.14 1.39
C ASP A 18 7.63 -0.36 1.53
N VAL A 19 6.43 -0.75 1.14
CA VAL A 19 5.88 -2.09 1.32
C VAL A 19 5.32 -2.56 -0.01
N GLU A 20 5.69 -3.75 -0.44
CA GLU A 20 5.12 -4.34 -1.64
C GLU A 20 3.91 -5.21 -1.26
N LEU A 21 2.77 -4.89 -1.87
CA LEU A 21 1.52 -5.63 -1.74
C LEU A 21 1.44 -6.65 -2.89
N LYS A 22 1.28 -7.92 -2.52
CA LYS A 22 1.15 -9.03 -3.46
C LYS A 22 -0.32 -9.44 -3.59
N PRO A 23 -0.75 -9.89 -4.78
CA PRO A 23 -2.10 -10.40 -4.96
C PRO A 23 -2.30 -11.69 -4.16
N ALA A 24 -3.36 -11.70 -3.36
CA ALA A 24 -3.80 -12.81 -2.51
C ALA A 24 -5.29 -13.08 -2.82
N GLY A 25 -5.54 -13.78 -3.93
CA GLY A 25 -6.90 -14.09 -4.37
C GLY A 25 -7.61 -12.86 -4.94
N ASP A 26 -8.57 -12.32 -4.20
CA ASP A 26 -9.40 -11.17 -4.55
C ASP A 26 -8.86 -9.83 -4.03
N ARG A 27 -7.77 -9.85 -3.26
CA ARG A 27 -7.23 -8.68 -2.55
C ARG A 27 -5.71 -8.60 -2.63
N LEU A 28 -5.16 -7.45 -2.23
CA LEU A 28 -3.74 -7.17 -2.20
C LEU A 28 -3.26 -7.15 -0.76
N GLU A 29 -2.30 -7.99 -0.42
CA GLU A 29 -1.82 -8.17 0.94
C GLU A 29 -0.31 -7.97 1.02
N ALA A 30 0.14 -7.33 2.09
CA ALA A 30 1.54 -7.29 2.47
C ALA A 30 1.66 -7.88 3.87
N LYS A 31 2.64 -8.75 4.05
CA LYS A 31 2.95 -9.36 5.33
C LYS A 31 4.26 -8.78 5.84
N GLY A 32 4.22 -8.23 7.05
CA GLY A 32 5.38 -7.61 7.69
C GLY A 32 4.97 -6.77 8.89
N SER A 33 5.96 -6.21 9.56
CA SER A 33 5.75 -5.28 10.67
C SER A 33 5.71 -3.86 10.13
N PHE A 34 4.53 -3.24 10.16
CA PHE A 34 4.32 -1.86 9.74
C PHE A 34 4.24 -0.98 10.98
N LYS A 35 5.16 -0.01 11.10
CA LYS A 35 5.06 0.99 12.16
C LYS A 35 4.01 2.01 11.75
N VAL A 36 2.78 1.76 12.19
CA VAL A 36 1.63 2.66 12.03
C VAL A 36 1.30 3.31 13.37
N GLY A 37 1.08 4.62 13.35
CA GLY A 37 0.63 5.40 14.51
C GLY A 37 -0.26 6.56 14.07
N ALA A 38 -0.89 7.26 15.02
CA ALA A 38 -1.71 8.44 14.73
C ALA A 38 -0.90 9.48 13.93
N GLY A 39 -1.51 10.04 12.89
CA GLY A 39 -0.87 10.95 11.94
C GLY A 39 -0.06 10.27 10.82
N THR A 40 0.04 8.93 10.80
CA THR A 40 0.74 8.20 9.73
C THR A 40 -0.04 8.32 8.43
N LYS A 41 0.63 8.79 7.38
CA LYS A 41 0.10 8.86 6.02
C LYS A 41 0.45 7.58 5.28
N LEU A 42 -0.54 6.93 4.70
CA LEU A 42 -0.33 5.80 3.81
C LEU A 42 -0.65 6.21 2.37
N VAL A 43 0.19 5.79 1.44
CA VAL A 43 0.02 6.00 0.00
C VAL A 43 0.13 4.64 -0.68
N ALA A 44 -1.00 4.12 -1.17
CA ALA A 44 -1.06 2.88 -1.91
C ALA A 44 -1.12 3.18 -3.41
N VAL A 45 -0.12 2.77 -4.16
CA VAL A 45 -0.13 2.79 -5.63
C VAL A 45 -0.49 1.40 -6.11
N VAL A 46 -1.68 1.25 -6.66
CA VAL A 46 -2.22 -0.04 -7.13
C VAL A 46 -2.16 -0.08 -8.64
N THR A 47 -1.55 -1.14 -9.17
CA THR A 47 -1.45 -1.41 -10.61
C THR A 47 -2.22 -2.67 -10.91
N LEU A 48 -3.25 -2.55 -11.75
CA LEU A 48 -4.04 -3.68 -12.23
C LEU A 48 -3.67 -3.98 -13.69
N PRO A 49 -3.67 -5.25 -14.10
CA PRO A 49 -3.37 -5.62 -15.48
C PRO A 49 -4.37 -4.96 -16.45
N GLY A 50 -3.85 -4.25 -17.46
CA GLY A 50 -4.66 -3.54 -18.46
C GLY A 50 -5.31 -2.24 -17.97
N LYS A 51 -4.94 -1.75 -16.78
CA LYS A 51 -5.42 -0.46 -16.24
C LYS A 51 -4.22 0.42 -15.83
N PRO A 52 -4.37 1.75 -15.92
CA PRO A 52 -3.39 2.67 -15.34
C PRO A 52 -3.30 2.47 -13.82
N SER A 53 -2.14 2.77 -13.25
CA SER A 53 -1.94 2.74 -11.81
C SER A 53 -2.84 3.76 -11.13
N THR A 54 -3.51 3.36 -10.06
CA THR A 54 -4.34 4.23 -9.23
C THR A 54 -3.67 4.46 -7.90
N THR A 55 -3.80 5.65 -7.33
CA THR A 55 -3.19 5.98 -6.04
C THR A 55 -4.27 6.27 -5.01
N ALA A 56 -4.28 5.50 -3.93
CA ALA A 56 -5.11 5.75 -2.76
C ALA A 56 -4.26 6.34 -1.63
N ARG A 57 -4.78 7.36 -0.95
CA ARG A 57 -4.07 8.05 0.14
C ARG A 57 -4.93 8.05 1.39
N PHE A 58 -4.35 7.63 2.49
CA PHE A 58 -5.02 7.51 3.79
C PHE A 58 -4.20 8.21 4.85
N THR A 59 -4.85 8.70 5.89
CA THR A 59 -4.17 9.20 7.08
C THR A 59 -4.83 8.54 8.28
N LEU A 60 -4.02 7.82 9.07
CA LEU A 60 -4.45 7.27 10.35
C LEU A 60 -4.66 8.44 11.31
N LYS A 61 -5.87 8.58 11.85
CA LYS A 61 -6.18 9.53 12.92
C LYS A 61 -6.12 8.82 14.26
#